data_AF-A0A1Z5II23-F1
#
_entry.id   AF-A0A1Z5II23-F1
#
_cell.length_a   1.000
_cell.length_b   1.000
_cell.length_c   1.000
_cell.angle_alpha   90.00
_cell.angle_beta   90.00
_cell.angle_gamma   90.00
#
_symmetry.space_group_name_H-M   'P 1'
#
loop_
_entity.id
_entity.type
_entity.pdbx_description
1 polymer ?
#
loop_
_entity_poly.entity_id
_entity_poly.type
_entity_poly.pdbx_seq_one_letter_code
_entity_poly.pdbx_strand_id
1 'polypeptide(L)'
;MNTHNRIKELRKKNKLTLDQMSELVGIKRGTLNNYENEKTEPKLKTWENLATFFKVPITYIQGLSNDEEGWKEWEKNTGLTQKQIKKEIETQKSTGEITSSMSTQQQIQSAVNVLMGSGTKDLRVVESAYDTLFELEQRINTSYFGSNKVDLLNLKQHSSSNKEPNDVYKDLINIIQSAKNDIQNLKNRYNLS
;
A
#
# COMPACT_ATOMS: atom_id res chain seq x y z
N MET A 1 -10.83 28.39 8.93
CA MET A 1 -10.01 27.16 8.95
C MET A 1 -9.19 27.20 10.22
N ASN A 2 -9.22 26.15 11.04
CA ASN A 2 -8.34 26.07 12.20
C ASN A 2 -6.97 25.65 11.67
N THR A 3 -5.99 26.54 11.66
CA THR A 3 -4.66 26.30 11.06
C THR A 3 -3.74 25.49 11.98
N HIS A 4 -4.27 24.97 13.09
CA HIS A 4 -3.51 24.21 14.08
C HIS A 4 -3.60 22.71 13.80
N ASN A 5 -2.49 21.99 13.94
CA ASN A 5 -2.51 20.53 13.87
C ASN A 5 -3.24 19.89 15.06
N ARG A 6 -3.70 18.66 14.88
CA ARG A 6 -4.50 17.92 15.89
C ARG A 6 -3.72 16.85 16.64
N ILE A 7 -2.39 16.83 16.56
CA ILE A 7 -1.57 15.79 17.19
C ILE A 7 -1.87 15.72 18.70
N LYS A 8 -1.86 16.88 19.37
CA LYS A 8 -2.10 17.00 20.82
C LYS A 8 -3.52 16.61 21.20
N GLU A 9 -4.49 17.01 20.39
CA GLU A 9 -5.90 16.70 20.58
C GLU A 9 -6.12 15.19 20.49
N LEU A 10 -5.59 14.56 19.44
CA LEU A 10 -5.69 13.12 19.21
C LEU A 10 -4.96 12.31 20.30
N ARG A 11 -3.76 12.73 20.72
CA ARG A 11 -3.05 12.09 21.83
C ARG A 11 -3.90 12.11 23.11
N LYS A 12 -4.47 13.26 23.46
CA LYS A 12 -5.33 13.41 24.65
C LYS A 12 -6.62 12.62 24.52
N LYS A 13 -7.25 12.60 23.33
CA LYS A 13 -8.44 11.79 23.04
C LYS A 13 -8.17 10.30 23.28
N ASN A 14 -6.97 9.83 22.96
CA ASN A 14 -6.50 8.46 23.22
C ASN A 14 -5.98 8.23 24.64
N LYS A 15 -6.08 9.24 25.53
CA LYS A 15 -5.63 9.18 26.94
C LYS A 15 -4.15 8.83 27.11
N LEU A 16 -3.31 9.24 26.16
CA LEU A 16 -1.88 8.97 26.19
C LEU A 16 -1.09 10.14 26.79
N THR A 17 -0.09 9.82 27.62
CA THR A 17 0.97 10.78 27.94
C THR A 17 1.87 10.99 26.72
N LEU A 18 2.66 12.07 26.73
CA LEU A 18 3.61 12.34 25.65
C LEU A 18 4.69 11.24 25.57
N ASP A 19 5.09 10.69 26.72
CA ASP A 19 6.06 9.60 26.82
C ASP A 19 5.50 8.29 26.27
N GLN A 20 4.27 7.92 26.62
CA GLN A 20 3.60 6.73 26.05
C GLN A 20 3.46 6.83 24.54
N MET A 21 3.04 8.00 24.03
CA MET A 21 2.94 8.20 22.59
C MET A 21 4.31 8.10 21.92
N SER A 22 5.36 8.67 22.53
CA SER A 22 6.75 8.58 22.04
C SER A 22 7.19 7.15 21.81
N GLU A 23 6.89 6.25 22.76
CA GLU A 23 7.21 4.83 22.67
C GLU A 23 6.40 4.14 21.57
N LEU A 24 5.09 4.40 21.50
CA LEU A 24 4.18 3.76 20.53
C LEU A 24 4.47 4.12 19.08
N VAL A 25 4.82 5.37 18.80
CA VAL A 25 5.05 5.84 17.41
C VAL A 25 6.53 5.88 17.02
N GLY A 26 7.44 5.59 17.96
CA GLY A 26 8.89 5.61 17.73
C GLY A 26 9.48 7.00 17.47
N ILE A 27 8.84 8.06 17.95
CA ILE A 27 9.32 9.45 17.79
C ILE A 27 9.72 9.99 19.15
N LYS A 28 10.93 10.54 19.27
CA LYS A 28 11.43 11.11 20.53
C LYS A 28 10.43 12.08 21.14
N ARG A 29 10.16 11.93 22.45
CA ARG A 29 9.29 12.81 23.25
C ARG A 29 9.48 14.30 22.98
N GLY A 30 10.71 14.79 22.97
CA GLY A 30 11.00 16.21 22.70
C GLY A 30 10.59 16.66 21.30
N THR A 31 10.74 15.77 20.31
CA THR A 31 10.30 15.99 18.93
C THR A 31 8.77 16.02 18.84
N LEU A 32 8.06 15.07 19.48
CA LEU A 32 6.60 15.11 19.58
C LEU A 32 6.10 16.39 20.27
N ASN A 33 6.77 16.84 21.34
CA ASN A 33 6.45 18.10 22.00
C ASN A 33 6.56 19.28 21.03
N ASN A 34 7.60 19.31 20.18
CA ASN A 34 7.76 20.37 19.20
C ASN A 34 6.67 20.33 18.13
N TYR A 35 6.28 19.13 17.67
CA TYR A 35 5.18 18.95 16.71
C TYR A 35 3.83 19.41 17.29
N GLU A 36 3.50 18.99 18.51
CA GLU A 36 2.25 19.38 19.20
C GLU A 36 2.11 20.86 19.50
N ASN A 37 3.23 21.60 19.52
CA ASN A 37 3.24 23.04 19.75
C ASN A 37 3.73 23.80 18.51
N GLU A 38 3.74 23.17 17.34
CA GLU A 38 4.06 23.77 16.03
C GLU A 38 5.42 24.46 15.95
N LYS A 39 6.34 24.09 16.84
CA LYS A 39 7.73 24.57 16.80
C LYS A 39 8.51 23.93 15.66
N THR A 40 8.04 22.79 15.15
CA THR A 40 8.63 22.06 14.05
C THR A 40 7.50 21.37 13.29
N GLU A 41 7.55 21.42 11.96
CA GLU A 41 6.60 20.73 11.11
C GLU A 41 7.07 19.27 10.88
N PRO A 42 6.21 18.26 11.09
CA PRO A 42 6.52 16.88 10.72
C PRO A 42 6.75 16.75 9.21
N LYS A 43 7.68 15.87 8.82
CA LYS A 43 7.81 15.48 7.41
C LYS A 43 6.65 14.59 7.00
N LEU A 44 6.39 14.50 5.68
CA LEU A 44 5.32 13.64 5.13
C LEU A 44 5.31 12.23 5.73
N LYS A 45 6.48 11.57 5.81
CA LYS A 45 6.56 10.22 6.39
C LYS A 45 6.14 10.16 7.86
N THR A 46 6.41 11.22 8.60
CA THR A 46 6.00 11.35 10.00
C THR A 46 4.50 11.62 10.10
N TRP A 47 3.94 12.44 9.21
CA TRP A 47 2.50 12.66 9.11
C TRP A 47 1.75 11.37 8.82
N GLU A 48 2.22 10.57 7.86
CA GLU A 48 1.69 9.23 7.56
C GLU A 48 1.70 8.34 8.81
N ASN A 49 2.84 8.23 9.50
CA ASN A 49 2.96 7.39 10.70
C ASN A 49 1.97 7.80 11.80
N LEU A 50 1.85 9.11 12.07
CA LEU A 50 0.93 9.64 13.06
C LEU A 50 -0.53 9.42 12.65
N ALA A 51 -0.88 9.66 11.39
CA ALA A 51 -2.23 9.44 10.86
C ALA A 51 -2.63 7.95 10.94
N THR A 52 -1.73 7.04 10.57
CA THR A 52 -1.92 5.59 10.69
C THR A 52 -2.12 5.18 12.15
N PHE A 53 -1.29 5.68 13.07
CA PHE A 53 -1.42 5.39 14.49
C PHE A 53 -2.78 5.82 15.05
N PHE A 54 -3.22 7.04 14.71
CA PHE A 54 -4.50 7.58 15.17
C PHE A 54 -5.70 7.11 14.36
N LYS A 55 -5.51 6.39 13.25
CA LYS A 55 -6.56 5.88 12.37
C LYS A 55 -7.44 6.99 11.79
N VAL A 56 -6.85 8.13 11.44
CA VAL A 56 -7.52 9.31 10.86
C VAL A 56 -6.85 9.74 9.54
N PRO A 57 -7.52 10.51 8.67
CA PRO A 57 -6.89 11.10 7.50
C PRO A 57 -5.71 12.01 7.84
N ILE A 58 -4.71 12.05 6.96
CA ILE A 58 -3.56 12.97 7.08
C ILE A 58 -4.05 14.42 7.11
N THR A 59 -5.01 14.77 6.25
CA THR A 59 -5.58 16.12 6.17
C THR A 59 -6.28 16.54 7.47
N TYR A 60 -6.89 15.58 8.19
CA TYR A 60 -7.53 15.85 9.47
C TYR A 60 -6.50 16.10 10.56
N ILE A 61 -5.49 15.24 10.71
CA ILE A 61 -4.46 15.44 11.74
C ILE A 61 -3.63 16.71 11.49
N GLN A 62 -3.45 17.12 10.24
CA GLN A 62 -2.77 18.38 9.88
C GLN A 62 -3.61 19.64 10.16
N GLY A 63 -4.91 19.53 10.49
CA GLY A 63 -5.77 20.70 10.66
C GLY A 63 -6.45 21.18 9.37
N LEU A 64 -6.12 20.60 8.21
CA LEU A 64 -6.59 21.04 6.89
C LEU A 64 -8.04 20.65 6.59
N SER A 65 -8.55 19.62 7.27
CA SER A 65 -9.93 19.12 7.13
C SER A 65 -10.59 18.96 8.49
N ASN A 66 -11.92 19.08 8.55
CA ASN A 66 -12.72 18.73 9.75
C ASN A 66 -13.34 17.32 9.63
N ASP A 67 -12.96 16.58 8.61
CA ASP A 67 -13.47 15.24 8.32
C ASP A 67 -12.61 14.17 9.00
N GLU A 68 -12.89 13.91 10.28
CA GLU A 68 -12.14 12.95 11.09
C GLU A 68 -12.21 11.51 10.53
N GLU A 69 -13.34 11.16 9.94
CA GLU A 69 -13.56 9.82 9.40
C GLU A 69 -13.20 9.71 7.91
N GLY A 70 -12.93 10.83 7.24
CA GLY A 70 -12.50 10.90 5.83
C GLY A 70 -13.61 10.73 4.79
N TRP A 71 -14.89 10.72 5.18
CA TRP A 71 -16.00 10.48 4.26
C TRP A 71 -16.07 11.46 3.08
N LYS A 72 -15.89 12.75 3.34
CA LYS A 72 -15.92 13.81 2.33
C LYS A 72 -14.69 13.75 1.45
N GLU A 73 -13.55 13.38 2.02
CA GLU A 73 -12.32 13.18 1.26
C GLU A 73 -12.44 11.99 0.30
N TRP A 74 -12.98 10.87 0.79
CA TRP A 74 -13.30 9.70 -0.02
C TRP A 74 -14.30 10.00 -1.12
N GLU A 75 -15.40 10.69 -0.81
CA GLU A 75 -16.42 11.08 -1.79
C GLU A 75 -15.83 12.00 -2.87
N LYS A 76 -15.03 13.00 -2.48
CA LYS A 76 -14.34 13.89 -3.41
C LYS A 76 -13.38 13.15 -4.33
N ASN A 77 -12.64 12.17 -3.80
CA ASN A 77 -11.58 11.48 -4.54
C ASN A 77 -12.11 10.33 -5.42
N THR A 78 -13.22 9.69 -5.03
CA THR A 78 -13.75 8.49 -5.69
C THR A 78 -15.03 8.74 -6.48
N GLY A 79 -15.75 9.84 -6.19
CA GLY A 79 -17.11 10.07 -6.68
C GLY A 79 -18.17 9.17 -6.04
N LEU A 80 -17.81 8.29 -5.10
CA LEU A 80 -18.74 7.45 -4.37
C LEU A 80 -19.36 8.23 -3.21
N THR A 81 -20.69 8.23 -3.13
CA THR A 81 -21.40 8.84 -2.01
C THR A 81 -21.16 8.06 -0.71
N GLN A 82 -21.18 8.76 0.43
CA GLN A 82 -21.12 8.13 1.75
C GLN A 82 -22.18 7.00 1.91
N LYS A 83 -23.35 7.16 1.30
CA LYS A 83 -24.42 6.15 1.32
C LYS A 83 -24.03 4.86 0.61
N GLN A 84 -23.37 4.95 -0.54
CA GLN A 84 -22.88 3.78 -1.28
C GLN A 84 -21.83 3.03 -0.47
N ILE A 85 -20.84 3.75 0.06
CA ILE A 85 -19.75 3.16 0.84
C ILE A 85 -20.31 2.48 2.11
N LYS A 86 -21.20 3.14 2.86
CA LYS A 86 -21.82 2.55 4.05
C LYS A 86 -22.62 1.28 3.72
N LYS A 87 -23.37 1.29 2.60
CA LYS A 87 -24.11 0.11 2.16
C LYS A 87 -23.17 -1.09 1.93
N GLU A 88 -22.05 -0.85 1.27
CA GLU A 88 -21.05 -1.89 1.00
C GLU A 88 -20.37 -2.39 2.29
N ILE A 89 -20.04 -1.49 3.22
CA ILE A 89 -19.49 -1.87 4.54
C ILE A 89 -20.45 -2.82 5.27
N GLU A 90 -21.76 -2.55 5.25
CA GLU A 90 -22.74 -3.42 5.89
C GLU A 90 -22.85 -4.79 5.18
N THR A 91 -22.73 -4.83 3.86
CA THR A 91 -22.64 -6.08 3.10
C THR A 91 -21.41 -6.89 3.53
N GLN A 92 -20.23 -6.28 3.60
CA GLN A 92 -18.98 -6.95 4.00
C GLN A 92 -18.97 -7.39 5.47
N LYS A 93 -19.69 -6.66 6.34
CA LYS A 93 -19.91 -7.10 7.74
C LYS A 93 -20.78 -8.36 7.79
N SER A 94 -21.81 -8.44 6.95
CA SER A 94 -22.71 -9.60 6.92
C SER A 94 -22.03 -10.88 6.39
N THR A 95 -21.03 -10.73 5.51
CA THR A 95 -20.25 -11.85 4.97
C THR A 95 -19.06 -12.23 5.87
N GLY A 96 -18.75 -11.42 6.88
CA GLY A 96 -17.61 -11.61 7.79
C GLY A 96 -16.27 -11.12 7.24
N GLU A 97 -16.27 -10.44 6.09
CA GLU A 97 -15.06 -9.87 5.46
C GLU A 97 -14.57 -8.63 6.22
N ILE A 98 -15.48 -7.80 6.72
CA ILE A 98 -15.17 -6.73 7.67
C ILE A 98 -15.42 -7.21 9.09
N THR A 99 -14.39 -7.09 9.93
CA THR A 99 -14.50 -7.38 11.37
C THR A 99 -14.56 -6.09 12.20
N SER A 100 -15.09 -6.20 13.42
CA SER A 100 -15.17 -5.09 14.40
C SER A 100 -13.79 -4.55 14.83
N SER A 101 -12.71 -5.28 14.55
CA SER A 101 -11.33 -4.85 14.82
C SER A 101 -10.80 -3.80 13.84
N MET A 102 -11.39 -3.71 12.64
CA MET A 102 -10.97 -2.78 11.60
C MET A 102 -11.36 -1.35 11.94
N SER A 103 -10.44 -0.41 11.74
CA SER A 103 -10.75 1.03 11.85
C SER A 103 -11.76 1.48 10.78
N THR A 104 -12.48 2.57 11.04
CA THR A 104 -13.40 3.18 10.07
C THR A 104 -12.72 3.43 8.72
N GLN A 105 -11.49 3.93 8.73
CA GLN A 105 -10.69 4.15 7.51
C GLN A 105 -10.43 2.85 6.74
N GLN A 106 -10.09 1.75 7.42
CA GLN A 106 -9.90 0.44 6.79
C GLN A 106 -11.22 -0.12 6.22
N GLN A 107 -12.33 0.08 6.92
CA GLN A 107 -13.66 -0.33 6.44
C GLN A 107 -14.06 0.46 5.18
N ILE A 108 -13.83 1.77 5.18
CA ILE A 108 -14.07 2.64 4.02
C ILE A 108 -13.21 2.21 2.85
N GLN A 109 -11.90 2.02 3.05
CA GLN A 109 -10.98 1.57 2.00
C GLN A 109 -11.44 0.25 1.38
N SER A 110 -11.82 -0.74 2.19
CA SER A 110 -12.31 -2.03 1.72
C SER A 110 -13.56 -1.90 0.86
N ALA A 111 -14.55 -1.13 1.33
CA ALA A 111 -15.78 -0.88 0.60
C ALA A 111 -15.56 -0.11 -0.70
N VAL A 112 -14.69 0.91 -0.67
CA VAL A 112 -14.30 1.68 -1.86
C VAL A 112 -13.63 0.78 -2.91
N ASN A 113 -12.73 -0.12 -2.50
CA ASN A 113 -12.06 -1.05 -3.40
C ASN A 113 -13.04 -1.99 -4.12
N VAL A 114 -14.08 -2.44 -3.42
CA VAL A 114 -15.13 -3.27 -4.03
C VAL A 114 -16.03 -2.44 -4.96
N LEU A 115 -16.50 -1.28 -4.51
CA LEU A 115 -17.41 -0.44 -5.29
C LEU A 115 -16.78 0.13 -6.57
N MET A 116 -15.49 0.45 -6.54
CA MET A 116 -14.77 0.93 -7.74
C MET A 116 -14.32 -0.21 -8.65
N GLY A 117 -14.51 -1.48 -8.27
CA GLY A 117 -14.05 -2.63 -9.04
C GLY A 117 -12.53 -2.81 -9.09
N SER A 118 -11.78 -1.96 -8.38
CA SER A 118 -10.31 -1.96 -8.34
C SER A 118 -9.74 -3.21 -7.67
N GLY A 119 -10.51 -3.89 -6.82
CA GLY A 119 -10.07 -5.10 -6.13
C GLY A 119 -10.07 -6.39 -6.98
N THR A 120 -10.66 -6.43 -8.19
CA THR A 120 -10.64 -7.71 -8.94
C THR A 120 -10.46 -7.65 -10.45
N LYS A 121 -10.83 -6.60 -11.18
CA LYS A 121 -10.63 -6.63 -12.65
C LYS A 121 -9.24 -6.13 -13.02
N ASP A 122 -8.86 -4.95 -12.54
CA ASP A 122 -7.56 -4.35 -12.84
C ASP A 122 -6.44 -5.13 -12.17
N LEU A 123 -6.65 -5.59 -10.93
CA LEU A 123 -5.74 -6.51 -10.25
C LEU A 123 -5.56 -7.81 -11.05
N ARG A 124 -6.66 -8.46 -11.49
CA ARG A 124 -6.57 -9.68 -12.32
C ARG A 124 -5.85 -9.45 -13.64
N VAL A 125 -6.03 -8.29 -14.27
CA VAL A 125 -5.32 -7.92 -15.49
C VAL A 125 -3.82 -7.73 -15.24
N VAL A 126 -3.45 -7.07 -14.14
CA VAL A 126 -2.06 -6.86 -13.73
C VAL A 126 -1.38 -8.19 -13.35
N GLU A 127 -2.05 -9.03 -12.58
CA GLU A 127 -1.55 -10.35 -12.18
C GLU A 127 -1.43 -11.28 -13.39
N SER A 128 -2.43 -11.30 -14.27
CA SER A 128 -2.38 -12.07 -15.53
C SER A 128 -1.23 -11.62 -16.44
N ALA A 129 -0.96 -10.31 -16.52
CA ALA A 129 0.17 -9.80 -17.29
C ALA A 129 1.52 -10.22 -16.69
N TYR A 130 1.64 -10.20 -15.35
CA TYR A 130 2.83 -10.66 -14.65
C TYR A 130 3.08 -12.16 -14.86
N ASP A 131 2.04 -12.99 -14.70
CA ASP A 131 2.10 -14.43 -14.90
C ASP A 131 2.49 -14.79 -16.33
N THR A 132 1.95 -14.06 -17.32
CA THR A 132 2.30 -14.24 -18.73
C THR A 132 3.80 -13.97 -18.97
N LEU A 133 4.36 -12.93 -18.36
CA LEU A 133 5.81 -12.66 -18.44
C LEU A 133 6.64 -13.71 -17.71
N PHE A 134 6.11 -14.27 -16.62
CA PHE A 134 6.74 -15.38 -15.93
C PHE A 134 6.81 -16.63 -16.79
N GLU A 135 5.69 -17.03 -17.40
CA GLU A 135 5.64 -18.16 -18.31
C GLU A 135 6.55 -17.96 -19.53
N LEU A 136 6.59 -16.74 -20.08
CA LEU A 136 7.48 -16.41 -21.19
C LEU A 136 8.96 -16.61 -20.81
N GLU A 137 9.36 -16.15 -19.62
CA GLU A 137 10.71 -16.36 -19.10
C GLU A 137 11.04 -17.86 -18.98
N GLN A 138 10.11 -18.65 -18.42
CA GLN A 138 10.29 -20.10 -18.29
C GLN A 138 10.44 -20.79 -19.66
N ARG A 139 9.65 -20.38 -20.65
CA ARG A 139 9.74 -20.89 -22.02
C ARG A 139 11.07 -20.55 -22.67
N ILE A 140 11.55 -19.32 -22.52
CA ILE A 140 12.86 -18.90 -23.03
C ILE A 140 13.97 -19.73 -22.39
N ASN A 141 13.95 -19.89 -21.07
CA ASN A 141 14.92 -20.71 -20.34
C ASN A 141 14.93 -22.16 -20.84
N THR A 142 13.74 -22.75 -20.99
CA THR A 142 13.58 -24.13 -21.48
C THR A 142 14.08 -24.28 -22.92
N SER A 143 13.76 -23.32 -23.80
CA SER A 143 14.23 -23.31 -25.19
C SER A 143 15.74 -23.12 -25.31
N TYR A 144 16.35 -22.34 -24.41
CA TYR A 144 17.79 -22.03 -24.46
C TYR A 144 18.65 -23.10 -23.79
N PHE A 145 18.24 -23.62 -22.63
CA PHE A 145 19.02 -24.59 -21.83
C PHE A 145 18.54 -26.04 -21.91
N GLY A 146 17.34 -26.28 -22.45
CA GLY A 146 16.69 -27.60 -22.45
C GLY A 146 15.92 -27.88 -21.16
N SER A 147 15.03 -28.87 -21.21
CA SER A 147 13.99 -29.16 -20.21
C SER A 147 14.46 -29.68 -18.84
N ASN A 148 15.77 -29.90 -18.62
CA ASN A 148 16.27 -30.63 -17.44
C ASN A 148 17.21 -29.83 -16.51
N LYS A 149 17.32 -28.49 -16.61
CA LYS A 149 18.32 -27.74 -15.83
C LYS A 149 17.94 -26.32 -15.44
N VAL A 150 16.90 -26.12 -14.64
CA VAL A 150 16.73 -24.82 -14.01
C VAL A 150 16.41 -24.98 -12.54
N ASP A 151 17.47 -24.98 -11.73
CA ASP A 151 17.36 -24.69 -10.30
C ASP A 151 17.24 -23.15 -10.19
N LEU A 152 16.00 -22.68 -10.21
CA LEU A 152 15.56 -21.32 -10.55
C LEU A 152 15.84 -20.25 -9.49
N LEU A 153 16.48 -20.60 -8.37
CA LEU A 153 16.68 -19.68 -7.23
C LEU A 153 18.16 -19.32 -6.98
N ASN A 154 19.10 -19.99 -7.63
CA ASN A 154 20.52 -19.69 -7.46
C ASN A 154 21.24 -19.76 -8.81
N LEU A 155 21.71 -18.61 -9.29
CA LEU A 155 22.68 -18.48 -10.39
C LEU A 155 24.07 -19.05 -10.01
N LYS A 156 24.13 -20.21 -9.35
CA LYS A 156 25.35 -20.96 -9.09
C LYS A 156 25.21 -22.36 -9.67
N GLN A 157 25.79 -22.46 -10.86
CA GLN A 157 26.17 -23.63 -11.64
C GLN A 157 25.99 -25.00 -10.98
N HIS A 158 25.34 -25.93 -11.69
CA HIS A 158 25.92 -27.26 -11.91
C HIS A 158 25.55 -27.81 -13.30
N SER A 159 26.47 -28.61 -13.84
CA SER A 159 26.96 -28.57 -15.21
C SER A 159 26.33 -29.60 -16.17
N SER A 160 26.86 -29.58 -17.41
CA SER A 160 26.69 -30.49 -18.57
C SER A 160 26.06 -29.81 -19.80
N SER A 161 26.45 -28.57 -20.04
CA SER A 161 26.64 -27.90 -21.35
C SER A 161 27.14 -26.48 -21.04
N ASN A 162 28.45 -26.33 -20.83
CA ASN A 162 29.08 -25.05 -20.46
C ASN A 162 29.02 -24.06 -21.64
N LYS A 163 27.86 -23.47 -21.90
CA LYS A 163 27.78 -22.19 -22.57
C LYS A 163 27.23 -21.20 -21.57
N GLU A 164 28.09 -20.26 -21.15
CA GLU A 164 27.55 -19.03 -20.55
C GLU A 164 26.44 -18.50 -21.46
N PRO A 165 25.34 -18.01 -20.89
CA PRO A 165 24.30 -17.39 -21.70
C PRO A 165 24.93 -16.28 -22.55
N ASN A 166 24.67 -16.32 -23.85
CA ASN A 166 25.16 -15.30 -24.76
C ASN A 166 24.45 -13.97 -24.49
N ASP A 167 24.97 -12.90 -25.07
CA ASP A 167 24.46 -11.55 -24.80
C ASP A 167 23.01 -11.40 -25.24
N VAL A 168 22.59 -12.09 -26.31
CA VAL A 168 21.20 -12.12 -26.77
C VAL A 168 20.25 -12.70 -25.71
N TYR A 169 20.61 -13.80 -25.05
CA TYR A 169 19.82 -14.36 -23.95
C TYR A 169 19.78 -13.40 -22.76
N LYS A 170 20.93 -12.85 -22.37
CA LYS A 170 21.03 -11.93 -21.22
C LYS A 170 20.15 -10.69 -21.44
N ASP A 171 20.21 -10.10 -22.62
CA ASP A 171 19.40 -8.94 -23.00
C ASP A 171 17.90 -9.27 -22.98
N LEU A 172 17.52 -10.45 -23.49
CA LEU A 172 16.13 -10.89 -23.49
C LEU A 172 15.57 -11.08 -22.07
N ILE A 173 16.34 -11.67 -21.16
CA ILE A 173 15.94 -11.82 -19.74
C ILE A 173 15.85 -10.44 -19.07
N ASN A 174 16.80 -9.54 -19.32
CA ASN A 174 16.78 -8.19 -18.76
C ASN A 174 15.54 -7.38 -19.19
N ILE A 175 15.11 -7.51 -20.45
CA ILE A 175 13.88 -6.89 -20.96
C ILE A 175 12.65 -7.40 -20.18
N ILE A 176 12.55 -8.73 -20.00
CA ILE A 176 11.42 -9.35 -19.29
C ILE A 176 11.41 -8.93 -17.82
N GLN A 177 12.56 -8.94 -17.16
CA GLN A 177 12.66 -8.53 -15.76
C GLN A 177 12.31 -7.05 -15.57
N SER A 178 12.73 -6.18 -16.49
CA SER A 178 12.34 -4.76 -16.47
C SER A 178 10.83 -4.60 -16.61
N ALA A 179 10.20 -5.30 -17.56
CA ALA A 179 8.76 -5.27 -17.75
C ALA A 179 7.98 -5.78 -16.51
N LYS A 180 8.45 -6.86 -15.86
CA LYS A 180 7.87 -7.35 -14.60
C LYS A 180 7.95 -6.33 -13.48
N ASN A 181 9.10 -5.66 -13.34
CA ASN A 181 9.28 -4.60 -12.34
C ASN A 181 8.34 -3.41 -12.60
N ASP A 182 8.16 -3.01 -13.86
CA ASP A 182 7.24 -1.93 -14.23
C ASP A 182 5.77 -2.29 -13.92
N ILE A 183 5.37 -3.54 -14.17
CA ILE A 183 4.03 -4.04 -13.82
C ILE A 183 3.84 -4.08 -12.30
N GLN A 184 4.85 -4.53 -11.54
CA GLN A 184 4.81 -4.52 -10.08
C GLN A 184 4.72 -3.08 -9.53
N ASN A 185 5.43 -2.13 -10.14
CA ASN A 185 5.35 -0.72 -9.81
C ASN A 185 3.98 -0.12 -10.15
N LEU A 186 3.32 -0.62 -11.19
CA LEU A 186 1.95 -0.24 -11.54
C LEU A 186 0.95 -0.70 -10.47
N LYS A 187 1.09 -1.93 -9.95
CA LYS A 187 0.32 -2.44 -8.79
C LYS A 187 0.41 -1.48 -7.59
N ASN A 188 1.62 -1.03 -7.27
CA ASN A 188 1.88 -0.08 -6.18
C ASN A 188 1.34 1.33 -6.47
N ARG A 189 1.52 1.84 -7.70
CA ARG A 189 1.09 3.19 -8.10
C ARG A 189 -0.43 3.39 -7.98
N TYR A 190 -1.20 2.35 -8.28
CA TYR A 190 -2.67 2.39 -8.27
C TYR A 190 -3.28 1.76 -7.02
N ASN A 191 -2.47 1.41 -6.00
CA ASN A 191 -2.91 0.75 -4.77
C ASN A 191 -3.79 -0.49 -5.04
N LEU A 192 -3.40 -1.29 -6.03
CA LEU A 192 -4.09 -2.55 -6.36
C LEU A 192 -3.62 -3.60 -5.34
N SER A 193 -4.38 -3.76 -4.25
CA SER A 193 -4.11 -4.67 -3.14
C SER A 193 -5.21 -5.71 -2.97
#